data_AF-A0A3S1XB96-F1
#
_entry.id   AF-A0A3S1XB96-F1
#
_cell.length_a   1.000
_cell.length_b   1.000
_cell.length_c   1.000
_cell.angle_alpha   90.00
_cell.angle_beta   90.00
_cell.angle_gamma   90.00
#
_symmetry.space_group_name_H-M   'P 1'
#
loop_
_entity.id
_entity.type
_entity.pdbx_description
1 polymer ?
#
loop_
_entity_poly.entity_id
_entity_poly.type
_entity_poly.pdbx_seq_one_letter_code
_entity_poly.pdbx_strand_id
1 'polypeptide(L)'
;AEGLDTAFAENAGVRIVVRSNGSSGFVRDDFYNWPEQIKSLIETEKPAAVIVMLGSNDRQSMKVGDVREQPRSENWTKEYERRTDALGKAIAAAKVPFLWVGMPAFRVPKMTSDMLAFNDIYHQAAESHGGEFVDIWDGFVDENGAFVTSGPDINGQPVRLRADDGINISKAGKRKLAFYTEKPLLKILGLTAPGSMITPSAPAGAPVETPAPAAPPIVIDRTAPT
;
A
#
# COMPACT_ATOMS: atom_id res chain seq x y z
N ALA A 1 1.32 5.59 6.85
CA ALA A 1 0.40 5.09 7.89
C ALA A 1 -0.96 5.79 7.87
N GLU A 2 -1.05 7.13 7.87
CA GLU A 2 -2.33 7.88 7.96
C GLU A 2 -3.48 7.37 7.06
N GLY A 3 -3.18 6.91 5.84
CA GLY A 3 -4.20 6.32 4.97
C GLY A 3 -4.79 5.01 5.49
N LEU A 4 -3.94 4.15 6.07
CA LEU A 4 -4.35 2.90 6.74
C LEU A 4 -5.12 3.21 8.03
N ASP A 5 -4.67 4.18 8.82
CA ASP A 5 -5.41 4.64 10.01
C ASP A 5 -6.83 5.07 9.63
N THR A 6 -6.96 5.80 8.52
CA THR A 6 -8.27 6.20 7.98
C THR A 6 -9.08 5.00 7.48
N ALA A 7 -8.45 4.04 6.80
CA ALA A 7 -9.12 2.87 6.24
C ALA A 7 -9.67 1.92 7.33
N PHE A 8 -8.97 1.81 8.47
CA PHE A 8 -9.32 0.91 9.56
C PHE A 8 -9.89 1.62 10.80
N ALA A 9 -10.24 2.91 10.70
CA ALA A 9 -10.69 3.72 11.83
C ALA A 9 -11.89 3.12 12.58
N GLU A 10 -12.84 2.53 11.86
CA GLU A 10 -14.05 1.91 12.41
C GLU A 10 -13.86 0.43 12.76
N ASN A 11 -12.69 -0.15 12.50
CA ASN A 11 -12.40 -1.55 12.79
C ASN A 11 -11.67 -1.69 14.13
N ALA A 12 -12.43 -1.90 15.21
CA ALA A 12 -11.88 -2.08 16.55
C ALA A 12 -10.92 -3.30 16.69
N GLY A 13 -10.93 -4.24 15.74
CA GLY A 13 -10.04 -5.39 15.71
C GLY A 13 -8.68 -5.13 15.05
N VAL A 14 -8.49 -3.96 14.41
CA VAL A 14 -7.25 -3.62 13.71
C VAL A 14 -6.64 -2.36 14.29
N ARG A 15 -5.36 -2.46 14.68
CA ARG A 15 -4.56 -1.31 15.09
C ARG A 15 -3.34 -1.19 14.20
N ILE A 16 -3.09 0.01 13.70
CA ILE A 16 -1.88 0.33 12.95
C ILE A 16 -0.79 0.77 13.92
N VAL A 17 0.39 0.17 13.78
CA VAL A 17 1.60 0.57 14.53
C VAL A 17 2.63 1.08 13.54
N VAL A 18 3.04 2.34 13.71
CA VAL A 18 3.99 2.99 12.80
C VAL A 18 5.41 2.81 13.30
N ARG A 19 6.26 2.20 12.47
CA ARG A 19 7.71 2.12 12.66
C ARG A 19 8.39 2.62 11.39
N SER A 20 8.51 3.94 11.27
CA SER A 20 9.11 4.60 10.10
C SER A 20 10.30 5.44 10.51
N ASN A 21 11.36 5.41 9.71
CA ASN A 21 12.51 6.31 9.82
C ASN A 21 12.66 7.06 8.49
N GLY A 22 12.25 8.32 8.44
CA GLY A 22 12.05 9.08 7.21
C GLY A 22 13.31 9.35 6.38
N SER A 23 14.50 9.27 6.98
CA SER A 23 15.79 9.47 6.29
C SER A 23 16.53 8.16 6.00
N SER A 24 15.91 7.02 6.31
CA SER A 24 16.49 5.70 6.09
C SER A 24 16.12 5.12 4.72
N GLY A 25 16.75 3.98 4.42
CA GLY A 25 16.57 3.16 3.23
C GLY A 25 17.53 1.97 3.30
N PHE A 26 17.79 1.30 2.19
CA PHE A 26 18.75 0.20 2.13
C PHE A 26 20.19 0.65 1.90
N VAL A 27 20.45 1.87 1.40
CA VAL A 27 21.83 2.30 1.08
C VAL A 27 22.67 2.63 2.32
N ARG A 28 22.06 3.26 3.32
CA ARG A 28 22.73 3.69 4.56
C ARG A 28 22.36 2.77 5.71
N ASP A 29 22.85 1.53 5.64
CA ASP A 29 22.72 0.54 6.72
C ASP A 29 23.44 0.97 8.00
N ASP A 30 24.49 1.78 7.88
CA ASP A 30 25.17 2.47 8.99
C ASP A 30 24.28 3.50 9.71
N PHE A 31 23.29 4.08 9.02
CA PHE A 31 22.31 4.98 9.64
C PHE A 31 21.14 4.22 10.25
N TYR A 32 20.56 3.28 9.50
CA TYR A 32 19.47 2.42 10.00
C TYR A 32 19.37 1.12 9.19
N ASN A 33 19.74 0.01 9.82
CA ASN A 33 19.74 -1.31 9.18
C ASN A 33 18.36 -1.99 9.27
N TRP A 34 17.50 -1.79 8.27
CA TRP A 34 16.16 -2.40 8.25
C TRP A 34 16.14 -3.93 8.45
N PRO A 35 16.96 -4.73 7.73
CA PRO A 35 17.03 -6.19 7.97
C PRO A 35 17.35 -6.61 9.41
N GLU A 36 18.13 -5.83 10.14
CA GLU A 36 18.41 -6.09 11.56
C GLU A 36 17.27 -5.61 12.45
N GLN A 37 16.83 -4.36 12.26
CA GLN A 37 15.84 -3.72 13.11
C GLN A 37 14.48 -4.41 13.04
N ILE A 38 14.08 -4.92 11.87
CA ILE A 38 12.76 -5.55 11.69
C ILE A 38 12.53 -6.74 12.62
N LYS A 39 13.60 -7.46 12.99
CA LYS A 39 13.52 -8.62 13.89
C LYS A 39 13.01 -8.19 15.27
N SER A 40 13.68 -7.19 15.86
CA SER A 40 13.29 -6.63 17.15
C SER A 40 11.92 -5.97 17.12
N LEU A 41 11.56 -5.31 15.99
CA LEU A 41 10.23 -4.74 15.81
C LEU A 41 9.15 -5.82 15.81
N ILE A 42 9.35 -6.93 15.10
CA ILE A 42 8.39 -8.04 15.08
C ILE A 42 8.27 -8.69 16.46
N GLU A 43 9.39 -8.91 17.15
CA GLU A 43 9.39 -9.48 18.52
C GLU A 43 8.64 -8.59 19.52
N THR A 44 8.80 -7.27 19.40
CA THR A 44 8.19 -6.29 20.31
C THR A 44 6.71 -6.09 20.02
N GLU A 45 6.36 -5.82 18.76
CA GLU A 45 4.99 -5.47 18.38
C GLU A 45 4.09 -6.68 18.17
N LYS A 46 4.68 -7.86 17.91
CA LYS A 46 3.98 -9.12 17.57
C LYS A 46 2.87 -8.90 16.53
N PRO A 47 3.19 -8.28 15.37
CA PRO A 47 2.18 -7.89 14.40
C PRO A 47 1.56 -9.12 13.73
N ALA A 48 0.26 -9.03 13.42
CA ALA A 48 -0.41 -10.02 12.59
C ALA A 48 0.01 -9.94 11.10
N ALA A 49 0.47 -8.77 10.66
CA ALA A 49 0.98 -8.52 9.31
C ALA A 49 1.99 -7.37 9.32
N VAL A 50 2.98 -7.40 8.43
CA VAL A 50 3.92 -6.29 8.21
C VAL A 50 3.63 -5.62 6.87
N ILE A 51 3.67 -4.28 6.82
CA ILE A 51 3.60 -3.52 5.57
C ILE A 51 4.88 -2.71 5.42
N VAL A 52 5.59 -2.93 4.31
CA VAL A 52 6.85 -2.27 3.98
C VAL A 52 6.62 -1.29 2.83
N MET A 53 7.16 -0.07 2.96
CA MET A 53 7.27 0.88 1.85
C MET A 53 8.54 1.70 2.08
N LEU A 54 9.57 1.46 1.28
CA LEU A 54 10.92 2.03 1.42
C LEU A 54 11.52 2.33 0.05
N GLY A 55 12.51 3.23 -0.01
CA GLY A 55 13.26 3.49 -1.26
C GLY A 55 13.46 4.96 -1.64
N SER A 56 12.66 5.89 -1.08
CA SER A 56 12.73 7.32 -1.48
C SER A 56 14.13 7.93 -1.30
N ASN A 57 14.90 7.44 -0.33
CA ASN A 57 16.24 7.96 0.01
C ASN A 57 17.38 7.14 -0.62
N ASP A 58 17.08 6.07 -1.35
CA ASP A 58 18.09 5.11 -1.80
C ASP A 58 18.74 5.48 -3.14
N ARG A 59 18.38 6.62 -3.70
CA ARG A 59 18.98 7.16 -4.92
C ARG A 59 20.34 7.82 -4.67
N GLN A 60 21.19 7.20 -3.87
CA GLN A 60 22.50 7.71 -3.47
C GLN A 60 23.58 6.66 -3.70
N SER A 61 24.81 7.12 -3.87
CA SER A 61 25.97 6.23 -4.00
C SER A 61 26.09 5.31 -2.79
N MET A 62 26.45 4.05 -3.02
CA MET A 62 26.64 3.06 -1.96
C MET A 62 28.11 2.69 -1.84
N LYS A 63 28.60 2.49 -0.62
CA LYS A 63 29.93 1.92 -0.40
C LYS A 63 29.82 0.39 -0.50
N VAL A 64 30.46 -0.20 -1.51
CA VAL A 64 30.54 -1.65 -1.72
C VAL A 64 32.01 -2.06 -1.63
N GLY A 65 32.39 -2.74 -0.55
CA GLY A 65 33.81 -2.90 -0.20
C GLY A 65 34.45 -1.53 0.03
N ASP A 66 35.56 -1.24 -0.68
CA ASP A 66 36.24 0.06 -0.62
C ASP A 66 35.82 1.03 -1.73
N VAL A 67 34.89 0.61 -2.61
CA VAL A 67 34.47 1.39 -3.78
C VAL A 67 33.15 2.11 -3.51
N ARG A 68 33.06 3.35 -3.97
CA ARG A 68 31.82 4.13 -3.97
C ARG A 68 31.10 3.95 -5.31
N GLU A 69 30.12 3.07 -5.31
CA GLU A 69 29.33 2.72 -6.49
C GLU A 69 28.19 3.71 -6.71
N GLN A 70 27.96 4.08 -7.97
CA GLN A 70 26.87 4.97 -8.35
C GLN A 70 25.53 4.22 -8.37
N PRO A 71 24.40 4.89 -8.05
CA PRO A 71 23.08 4.26 -8.13
C PRO A 71 22.88 3.55 -9.47
N ARG A 72 22.44 2.29 -9.40
CA ARG A 72 22.17 1.42 -10.55
C ARG A 72 23.40 0.98 -11.36
N SER A 73 24.63 1.17 -10.87
CA SER A 73 25.77 0.38 -11.38
C SER A 73 25.55 -1.10 -11.06
N GLU A 74 26.22 -2.01 -11.78
CA GLU A 74 26.05 -3.45 -11.58
C GLU A 74 26.32 -3.88 -10.12
N ASN A 75 27.42 -3.41 -9.54
CA ASN A 75 27.78 -3.71 -8.15
C ASN A 75 26.83 -3.05 -7.14
N TRP A 76 26.38 -1.81 -7.43
CA TRP A 76 25.37 -1.14 -6.60
C TRP A 76 24.08 -1.95 -6.57
N THR A 77 23.60 -2.40 -7.73
CA THR A 77 22.35 -3.16 -7.86
C THR A 77 22.44 -4.49 -7.15
N LYS A 78 23.54 -5.24 -7.34
CA LYS A 78 23.76 -6.52 -6.64
C LYS A 78 23.75 -6.37 -5.12
N GLU A 79 24.41 -5.35 -4.59
CA GLU A 79 24.39 -5.10 -3.14
C GLU A 79 23.01 -4.61 -2.67
N TYR A 80 22.31 -3.80 -3.45
CA TYR A 80 20.95 -3.37 -3.15
C TYR A 80 19.98 -4.55 -3.08
N GLU A 81 20.01 -5.44 -4.08
CA GLU A 81 19.26 -6.70 -4.14
C GLU A 81 19.55 -7.57 -2.92
N ARG A 82 20.84 -7.73 -2.55
CA ARG A 82 21.23 -8.48 -1.36
C ARG A 82 20.62 -7.90 -0.08
N ARG A 83 20.54 -6.57 0.05
CA ARG A 83 19.99 -5.89 1.23
C ARG A 83 18.46 -5.97 1.28
N THR A 84 17.78 -5.86 0.13
CA THR A 84 16.32 -6.02 0.05
C THR A 84 15.90 -7.47 0.29
N ASP A 85 16.65 -8.43 -0.25
CA ASP A 85 16.48 -9.86 0.01
C ASP A 85 16.63 -10.17 1.49
N ALA A 86 17.65 -9.60 2.15
CA ALA A 86 17.87 -9.78 3.58
C ALA A 86 16.69 -9.27 4.44
N LEU A 87 15.99 -8.21 4.01
CA LEU A 87 14.78 -7.75 4.69
C LEU A 87 13.64 -8.76 4.54
N GLY A 88 13.35 -9.20 3.30
CA GLY A 88 12.33 -10.21 3.03
C GLY A 88 12.58 -11.49 3.83
N LYS A 89 13.82 -11.98 3.81
CA LYS A 89 14.26 -13.14 4.59
C LYS A 89 14.07 -12.95 6.09
N ALA A 90 14.41 -11.78 6.63
CA ALA A 90 14.27 -11.49 8.06
C ALA A 90 12.79 -11.52 8.51
N ILE A 91 11.88 -10.99 7.69
CA ILE A 91 10.43 -11.02 7.97
C ILE A 91 9.90 -12.45 7.86
N ALA A 92 10.24 -13.16 6.78
CA ALA A 92 9.80 -14.54 6.56
C ALA A 92 10.27 -15.50 7.65
N ALA A 93 11.50 -15.32 8.16
CA ALA A 93 12.02 -16.12 9.29
C ALA A 93 11.19 -15.97 10.56
N ALA A 94 10.56 -14.81 10.77
CA ALA A 94 9.65 -14.56 11.88
C ALA A 94 8.24 -15.15 11.65
N LYS A 95 7.97 -15.71 10.47
CA LYS A 95 6.68 -16.31 10.06
C LYS A 95 5.51 -15.33 10.14
N VAL A 96 5.78 -14.05 9.91
CA VAL A 96 4.75 -13.02 9.82
C VAL A 96 4.50 -12.72 8.34
N PRO A 97 3.23 -12.76 7.86
CA PRO A 97 2.91 -12.39 6.49
C PRO A 97 3.22 -10.90 6.27
N PHE A 98 3.67 -10.55 5.07
CA PHE A 98 3.98 -9.15 4.78
C PHE A 98 3.60 -8.72 3.37
N LEU A 99 3.30 -7.43 3.27
CA LEU A 99 3.05 -6.72 2.02
C LEU A 99 4.23 -5.76 1.77
N TRP A 100 4.77 -5.78 0.56
CA TRP A 100 5.74 -4.77 0.13
C TRP A 100 5.08 -3.85 -0.89
N VAL A 101 4.81 -2.62 -0.48
CA VAL A 101 4.18 -1.60 -1.33
C VAL A 101 5.24 -0.97 -2.22
N GLY A 102 4.98 -0.96 -3.53
CA GLY A 102 5.81 -0.28 -4.51
C GLY A 102 5.89 1.24 -4.29
N MET A 103 6.93 1.84 -4.85
CA MET A 103 7.14 3.28 -4.84
C MET A 103 6.43 3.94 -6.03
N PRO A 104 5.78 5.10 -5.84
CA PRO A 104 5.13 5.82 -6.94
C PRO A 104 6.17 6.53 -7.84
N ALA A 105 5.73 6.99 -9.00
CA ALA A 105 6.50 7.90 -9.84
C ALA A 105 6.85 9.21 -9.10
N PHE A 106 7.83 9.98 -9.57
CA PHE A 106 8.21 11.28 -9.00
C PHE A 106 8.27 12.35 -10.09
N ARG A 107 8.19 13.63 -9.70
CA ARG A 107 8.22 14.74 -10.68
C ARG A 107 9.47 14.71 -11.56
N VAL A 108 10.61 14.34 -10.98
CA VAL A 108 11.90 14.26 -11.71
C VAL A 108 11.95 12.95 -12.50
N PRO A 109 12.09 12.96 -13.83
CA PRO A 109 12.05 11.73 -14.66
C PRO A 109 13.09 10.68 -14.26
N LYS A 110 14.30 11.10 -13.88
CA LYS A 110 15.33 10.17 -13.39
C LYS A 110 14.91 9.49 -12.09
N MET A 111 14.19 10.18 -11.20
CA MET A 111 13.64 9.56 -9.99
C MET A 111 12.62 8.48 -10.34
N THR A 112 11.70 8.78 -11.26
CA THR A 112 10.71 7.82 -11.77
C THR A 112 11.37 6.58 -12.34
N SER A 113 12.36 6.73 -13.22
CA SER A 113 13.10 5.60 -13.80
C SER A 113 13.84 4.77 -12.73
N ASP A 114 14.39 5.42 -11.70
CA ASP A 114 15.06 4.71 -10.60
C ASP A 114 14.05 3.93 -9.74
N MET A 115 12.86 4.48 -9.48
CA MET A 115 11.82 3.78 -8.72
C MET A 115 11.22 2.60 -9.45
N LEU A 116 11.11 2.65 -10.78
CA LEU A 116 10.72 1.47 -11.57
C LEU A 116 11.71 0.32 -11.33
N ALA A 117 13.01 0.60 -11.49
CA ALA A 117 14.04 -0.41 -11.26
C ALA A 117 14.04 -0.94 -9.81
N PHE A 118 13.77 -0.08 -8.83
CA PHE A 118 13.71 -0.51 -7.42
C PHE A 118 12.45 -1.32 -7.13
N ASN A 119 11.31 -0.98 -7.74
CA ASN A 119 10.08 -1.74 -7.61
C ASN A 119 10.24 -3.17 -8.14
N ASP A 120 10.96 -3.37 -9.25
CA ASP A 120 11.26 -4.71 -9.76
C ASP A 120 12.07 -5.54 -8.74
N ILE A 121 13.02 -4.91 -8.04
CA ILE A 121 13.82 -5.55 -6.99
C ILE A 121 12.95 -5.88 -5.77
N TYR A 122 12.08 -4.96 -5.35
CA TYR A 122 11.17 -5.17 -4.23
C TYR A 122 10.14 -6.26 -4.50
N HIS A 123 9.63 -6.32 -5.73
CA HIS A 123 8.73 -7.36 -6.19
C HIS A 123 9.39 -8.72 -6.05
N GLN A 124 10.58 -8.89 -6.63
CA GLN A 124 11.36 -10.13 -6.55
C GLN A 124 11.69 -10.53 -5.11
N ALA A 125 12.11 -9.58 -4.27
CA ALA A 125 12.44 -9.83 -2.87
C ALA A 125 11.19 -10.22 -2.04
N ALA A 126 10.04 -9.59 -2.29
CA ALA A 126 8.81 -9.95 -1.61
C ALA A 126 8.37 -11.38 -1.96
N GLU A 127 8.26 -11.69 -3.26
CA GLU A 127 7.76 -12.99 -3.72
C GLU A 127 8.69 -14.15 -3.31
N SER A 128 10.01 -13.95 -3.38
CA SER A 128 11.00 -14.96 -3.00
C SER A 128 10.92 -15.39 -1.53
N HIS A 129 10.34 -14.53 -0.68
CA HIS A 129 10.21 -14.74 0.77
C HIS A 129 8.75 -14.89 1.21
N GLY A 130 7.83 -15.18 0.28
CA GLY A 130 6.43 -15.45 0.58
C GLY A 130 5.61 -14.21 0.98
N GLY A 131 6.14 -13.00 0.74
CA GLY A 131 5.40 -11.76 0.81
C GLY A 131 4.65 -11.46 -0.49
N GLU A 132 3.71 -10.52 -0.43
CA GLU A 132 2.98 -10.05 -1.60
C GLU A 132 3.45 -8.63 -1.94
N PHE A 133 3.85 -8.41 -3.20
CA PHE A 133 4.14 -7.08 -3.69
C PHE A 133 2.83 -6.38 -4.09
N VAL A 134 2.63 -5.18 -3.57
CA VAL A 134 1.48 -4.35 -3.89
C VAL A 134 1.93 -3.31 -4.90
N ASP A 135 1.67 -3.58 -6.17
CA ASP A 135 1.90 -2.62 -7.24
C ASP A 135 0.87 -1.49 -7.17
N ILE A 136 1.38 -0.26 -7.09
CA ILE A 136 0.60 0.97 -6.99
C ILE A 136 0.85 1.88 -8.18
N TRP A 137 1.72 1.52 -9.12
CA TRP A 137 2.29 2.41 -10.13
C TRP A 137 1.23 3.17 -10.92
N ASP A 138 0.31 2.43 -11.56
CA ASP A 138 -0.76 2.96 -12.40
C ASP A 138 -1.72 3.91 -11.66
N GLY A 139 -1.76 3.83 -10.32
CA GLY A 139 -2.54 4.75 -9.50
C GLY A 139 -1.97 6.17 -9.42
N PHE A 140 -0.71 6.36 -9.81
CA PHE A 140 0.07 7.59 -9.60
C PHE A 140 0.76 8.12 -10.86
N VAL A 141 0.39 7.61 -12.04
CA VAL A 141 0.87 8.06 -13.34
C VAL A 141 -0.28 8.37 -14.29
N ASP A 142 0.02 9.05 -15.39
CA ASP A 142 -0.89 9.20 -16.53
C ASP A 142 -0.79 7.98 -17.47
N GLU A 143 -1.55 8.03 -18.58
CA GLU A 143 -1.57 6.99 -19.61
C GLU A 143 -0.21 6.72 -20.27
N ASN A 144 0.74 7.66 -20.16
CA ASN A 144 2.10 7.52 -20.68
C ASN A 144 3.10 7.06 -19.60
N GLY A 145 2.63 6.74 -18.39
CA GLY A 145 3.49 6.39 -17.26
C GLY A 145 4.22 7.59 -16.64
N ALA A 146 3.82 8.82 -16.97
CA ALA A 146 4.43 10.03 -16.43
C ALA A 146 3.81 10.45 -15.10
N PHE A 147 4.60 11.12 -14.27
CA PHE A 147 4.15 11.61 -12.96
C PHE A 147 2.94 12.54 -13.08
N VAL A 148 1.93 12.32 -12.23
CA VAL A 148 0.78 13.21 -12.07
C VAL A 148 0.71 13.82 -10.68
N THR A 149 0.21 15.06 -10.61
CA THR A 149 -0.07 15.72 -9.33
C THR A 149 -1.48 15.40 -8.80
N SER A 150 -2.41 15.14 -9.71
CA SER A 150 -3.82 14.85 -9.44
C SER A 150 -4.26 13.61 -10.21
N GLY A 151 -5.27 12.91 -9.69
CA GLY A 151 -5.84 11.72 -10.29
C GLY A 151 -7.09 11.27 -9.52
N PRO A 152 -7.72 10.16 -9.93
CA PRO A 152 -8.89 9.64 -9.23
C PRO A 152 -8.53 9.18 -7.81
N ASP A 153 -9.37 9.49 -6.84
CA ASP A 153 -9.36 8.90 -5.50
C ASP A 153 -9.94 7.47 -5.51
N ILE A 154 -10.20 6.90 -4.33
CA ILE A 154 -10.76 5.56 -4.18
C ILE A 154 -12.21 5.43 -4.72
N ASN A 155 -12.90 6.55 -4.93
CA ASN A 155 -14.26 6.64 -5.47
C ASN A 155 -14.29 7.14 -6.93
N GLY A 156 -13.12 7.28 -7.56
CA GLY A 156 -13.00 7.80 -8.92
C GLY A 156 -13.06 9.33 -9.03
N GLN A 157 -13.14 10.07 -7.93
CA GLN A 157 -13.23 11.53 -7.95
C GLN A 157 -11.85 12.16 -8.16
N PRO A 158 -11.72 13.19 -9.02
CA PRO A 158 -10.44 13.84 -9.26
C PRO A 158 -10.00 14.60 -8.00
N VAL A 159 -8.87 14.19 -7.43
CA VAL A 159 -8.27 14.82 -6.26
C VAL A 159 -6.80 15.06 -6.48
N ARG A 160 -6.23 15.95 -5.68
CA ARG A 160 -4.79 16.10 -5.58
C ARG A 160 -4.19 14.88 -4.89
N LEU A 161 -3.26 14.18 -5.54
CA LEU A 161 -2.59 12.99 -4.99
C LEU A 161 -1.21 13.35 -4.42
N ARG A 162 -0.50 14.33 -5.02
CA ARG A 162 0.85 14.74 -4.63
C ARG A 162 0.93 16.20 -4.19
N ALA A 163 1.84 16.49 -3.26
CA ALA A 163 2.18 17.85 -2.88
C ALA A 163 2.92 18.59 -4.01
N ASP A 164 3.04 19.92 -3.90
CA ASP A 164 3.66 20.76 -4.94
C ASP A 164 5.12 20.40 -5.21
N ASP A 165 5.84 19.94 -4.17
CA ASP A 165 7.23 19.50 -4.26
C ASP A 165 7.45 18.26 -5.16
N GLY A 166 6.38 17.54 -5.53
CA GLY A 166 6.47 16.33 -6.36
C GLY A 166 7.10 15.14 -5.65
N ILE A 167 7.27 15.19 -4.33
CA ILE A 167 7.84 14.15 -3.48
C ILE A 167 6.76 13.68 -2.50
N ASN A 168 6.19 14.59 -1.72
CA ASN A 168 5.24 14.27 -0.67
C ASN A 168 3.88 13.85 -1.22
N ILE A 169 3.23 12.94 -0.50
CA ILE A 169 1.90 12.42 -0.83
C ILE A 169 0.87 13.16 0.02
N SER A 170 -0.19 13.64 -0.62
CA SER A 170 -1.31 14.32 0.03
C SER A 170 -2.12 13.35 0.92
N LYS A 171 -3.03 13.88 1.75
CA LYS A 171 -3.96 13.03 2.52
C LYS A 171 -4.76 12.07 1.63
N ALA A 172 -5.30 12.56 0.51
CA ALA A 172 -6.06 11.73 -0.43
C ALA A 172 -5.17 10.68 -1.11
N GLY A 173 -3.94 11.05 -1.48
CA GLY A 173 -2.96 10.11 -2.02
C GLY A 173 -2.56 9.02 -1.02
N LYS A 174 -2.39 9.36 0.26
CA LYS A 174 -2.12 8.37 1.33
C LYS A 174 -3.31 7.42 1.51
N ARG A 175 -4.55 7.93 1.44
CA ARG A 175 -5.76 7.08 1.46
C ARG A 175 -5.81 6.15 0.25
N LYS A 176 -5.45 6.64 -0.94
CA LYS A 176 -5.34 5.83 -2.16
C LYS A 176 -4.28 4.75 -2.03
N LEU A 177 -3.09 5.05 -1.50
CA LEU A 177 -2.06 4.03 -1.21
C LEU A 177 -2.60 2.93 -0.30
N ALA A 178 -3.28 3.30 0.80
CA ALA A 178 -3.86 2.34 1.72
C ALA A 178 -4.87 1.43 1.03
N PHE A 179 -5.67 1.96 0.11
CA PHE A 179 -6.66 1.20 -0.65
C PHE A 179 -6.05 0.02 -1.43
N TYR A 180 -4.88 0.20 -2.05
CA TYR A 180 -4.18 -0.89 -2.73
C TYR A 180 -3.81 -2.05 -1.79
N THR A 181 -3.58 -1.76 -0.51
CA THR A 181 -3.21 -2.76 0.50
C THR A 181 -4.41 -3.37 1.22
N GLU A 182 -5.61 -2.80 1.12
CA GLU A 182 -6.77 -3.22 1.94
C GLU A 182 -7.19 -4.65 1.65
N LYS A 183 -7.39 -5.01 0.38
CA LYS A 183 -7.81 -6.36 -0.01
C LYS A 183 -6.82 -7.44 0.46
N PRO A 184 -5.51 -7.34 0.17
CA PRO A 184 -4.58 -8.35 0.64
C PRO A 184 -4.42 -8.34 2.17
N LEU A 185 -4.50 -7.18 2.82
CA LEU A 185 -4.44 -7.12 4.28
C LEU A 185 -5.67 -7.77 4.94
N LEU A 186 -6.88 -7.52 4.44
CA LEU A 186 -8.10 -8.18 4.91
C LEU A 186 -8.00 -9.71 4.77
N LYS A 187 -7.47 -10.19 3.64
CA LYS A 187 -7.20 -11.62 3.43
C LYS A 187 -6.23 -12.17 4.47
N ILE A 188 -5.12 -11.48 4.73
CA ILE A 188 -4.13 -11.88 5.73
C ILE A 188 -4.76 -11.93 7.13
N LEU A 189 -5.58 -10.95 7.48
CA LEU A 189 -6.20 -10.83 8.79
C LEU A 189 -7.43 -11.73 8.96
N GLY A 190 -7.87 -12.42 7.90
CA GLY A 190 -9.11 -13.21 7.91
C GLY A 190 -10.37 -12.36 8.13
N LEU A 191 -10.31 -11.08 7.76
CA LEU A 191 -11.39 -10.12 7.94
C LEU A 191 -12.16 -9.94 6.64
N THR A 192 -13.47 -9.68 6.73
CA THR A 192 -14.25 -9.18 5.60
C THR A 192 -14.10 -7.68 5.47
N ALA A 193 -14.24 -7.16 4.24
CA ALA A 193 -14.19 -5.74 4.00
C ALA A 193 -15.27 -4.99 4.82
N PRO A 194 -14.96 -3.82 5.39
CA PRO A 194 -15.96 -2.98 6.04
C PRO A 194 -17.12 -2.72 5.07
N GLY A 195 -18.34 -3.09 5.45
CA GLY A 195 -19.53 -2.96 4.60
C GLY A 195 -19.98 -4.25 3.89
N SER A 196 -19.23 -5.35 3.96
CA SER A 196 -19.71 -6.67 3.56
C SER A 196 -20.59 -7.26 4.68
N MET A 197 -21.87 -6.92 4.67
CA MET A 197 -22.86 -7.68 5.45
C MET A 197 -22.95 -9.08 4.85
N ILE A 198 -22.28 -10.05 5.47
CA ILE A 198 -22.70 -11.44 5.32
C ILE A 198 -23.98 -11.54 6.15
N THR A 199 -25.15 -11.44 5.51
CA THR A 199 -26.36 -12.00 6.12
C THR A 199 -26.07 -13.47 6.38
N PRO A 200 -26.16 -13.97 7.62
CA PRO A 200 -26.12 -15.41 7.83
C PRO A 200 -27.30 -15.98 7.04
N SER A 201 -27.03 -16.76 5.99
CA SER A 201 -28.10 -17.56 5.38
C SER A 201 -28.62 -18.47 6.48
N ALA A 202 -29.86 -18.19 6.91
CA ALA A 202 -30.58 -19.06 7.82
C ALA A 202 -30.63 -20.48 7.22
N PRO A 203 -30.57 -21.54 8.03
CA PRO A 203 -30.68 -22.90 7.53
C PRO A 203 -32.03 -23.08 6.83
N ALA A 204 -32.01 -23.80 5.70
CA ALA A 204 -33.18 -24.09 4.89
C ALA A 204 -34.24 -24.80 5.72
N GLY A 205 -35.37 -24.13 5.98
CA GLY A 205 -36.49 -24.73 6.69
C GLY A 205 -37.36 -23.73 7.45
N ALA A 206 -37.89 -22.71 6.79
CA ALA A 206 -39.05 -21.97 7.29
C ALA A 206 -39.96 -21.58 6.11
N PRO A 207 -41.30 -21.62 6.26
CA PRO A 207 -42.22 -21.38 5.14
C PRO A 207 -42.14 -19.93 4.68
N VAL A 208 -42.12 -19.73 3.36
CA VAL A 208 -42.23 -18.40 2.75
C VAL A 208 -43.64 -17.89 2.99
N GLU A 209 -43.76 -16.82 3.78
CA GLU A 209 -45.01 -16.07 3.92
C GLU A 209 -45.16 -15.14 2.71
N THR A 210 -46.29 -15.26 2.00
CA THR A 210 -46.59 -14.50 0.77
C THR A 210 -46.73 -13.01 1.08
N PRO A 211 -46.10 -12.09 0.31
CA PRO A 211 -46.30 -10.65 0.53
C PRO A 211 -47.73 -10.21 0.20
N ALA A 212 -48.31 -9.37 1.05
CA ALA A 212 -49.60 -8.72 0.80
C ALA A 212 -49.53 -7.72 -0.39
N PRO A 213 -50.65 -7.44 -1.09
CA PRO A 213 -50.64 -6.59 -2.27
C PRO A 213 -50.36 -5.12 -1.93
N ALA A 214 -49.59 -4.44 -2.78
CA ALA A 214 -49.29 -3.02 -2.67
C ALA A 214 -50.54 -2.13 -2.90
N ALA A 215 -50.64 -1.03 -2.13
CA ALA A 215 -51.66 -0.01 -2.29
C ALA A 215 -51.47 0.82 -3.58
N PRO A 216 -52.55 1.34 -4.20
CA PRO A 216 -52.46 2.05 -5.48
C PRO A 216 -51.87 3.46 -5.33
N PRO A 217 -51.25 4.01 -6.39
CA PRO A 217 -50.60 5.32 -6.36
C PRO A 217 -51.60 6.48 -6.37
N ILE A 218 -51.24 7.54 -5.63
CA ILE A 218 -51.97 8.81 -5.54
C ILE A 218 -51.73 9.63 -6.81
N VAL A 219 -52.80 10.02 -7.49
CA VAL A 219 -52.78 10.95 -8.63
C VAL A 219 -52.68 12.38 -8.11
N ILE A 220 -51.64 13.11 -8.49
CA ILE A 220 -51.48 14.54 -8.20
C ILE A 220 -51.83 15.32 -9.47
N ASP A 221 -52.92 16.07 -9.43
CA ASP A 221 -53.36 16.99 -10.47
C ASP A 221 -52.55 18.30 -10.40
N ARG A 222 -52.08 18.79 -11.55
CA ARG A 222 -51.41 20.10 -11.69
C ARG A 222 -52.09 20.86 -12.82
N THR A 223 -52.91 21.83 -12.44
CA THR A 223 -53.48 22.85 -13.34
C THR A 223 -52.38 23.80 -13.83
N ALA A 224 -52.43 24.16 -15.12
CA ALA A 224 -51.53 25.13 -15.73
C ALA A 224 -52.12 26.56 -15.66
N PRO A 225 -51.30 27.61 -15.52
CA PRO A 225 -51.78 29.00 -15.50
C PRO A 225 -52.05 29.54 -16.92
N THR A 226 -52.89 30.58 -16.96
CA THR A 226 -53.47 31.26 -18.13
C THR A 226 -52.52 32.24 -18.79
#